data_AF-A0A3R9S853-F1
#
_entry.id   AF-A0A3R9S853-F1
#
_cell.length_a   1.000
_cell.length_b   1.000
_cell.length_c   1.000
_cell.angle_alpha   90.00
_cell.angle_beta   90.00
_cell.angle_gamma   90.00
#
_symmetry.space_group_name_H-M   'P 1'
#
loop_
_entity.id
_entity.type
_entity.pdbx_description
1 polymer ?
#
loop_
_entity_poly.entity_id
_entity_poly.type
_entity_poly.pdbx_seq_one_letter_code
_entity_poly.pdbx_strand_id
1 'polypeptide(L)'
;RPGYVKNAIGKTIFHDFHSDIQCPITAIWADDDEIATKRNVQELLSLYPNANKKMIELSPKDLGYKSIGHMLLFKKSHQKLWSILEQEIKH
;
A
#
# COMPACT_ATOMS: atom_id res chain seq x y z
N ARG A 1 7.30 4.50 -16.63
CA ARG A 1 6.11 5.19 -17.19
C ARG A 1 5.28 5.65 -16.00
N PRO A 2 4.78 6.90 -15.94
CA PRO A 2 3.98 7.37 -14.81
C PRO A 2 2.69 6.55 -14.70
N GLY A 3 2.24 6.29 -13.47
CA GLY A 3 1.00 5.57 -13.19
C GLY A 3 -0.24 6.30 -13.72
N TYR A 4 -1.35 5.58 -13.87
CA TYR A 4 -2.60 6.07 -14.48
C TYR A 4 -3.08 7.41 -13.90
N VAL A 5 -3.08 7.55 -12.57
CA VAL A 5 -3.51 8.77 -11.87
C VAL A 5 -2.61 9.96 -12.21
N LYS A 6 -1.28 9.78 -12.21
CA LYS A 6 -0.32 10.84 -12.58
C LYS A 6 -0.49 11.33 -14.02
N ASN A 7 -0.96 10.47 -14.92
CA ASN A 7 -1.21 10.86 -16.30
C ASN A 7 -2.50 11.68 -16.48
N ALA A 8 -3.43 11.61 -15.52
CA ALA A 8 -4.72 12.32 -15.55
C ALA A 8 -4.64 13.71 -14.88
N ILE A 9 -3.75 13.87 -13.88
CA ILE A 9 -3.49 15.16 -13.22
C ILE A 9 -2.97 16.17 -14.25
N GLY A 10 -3.60 17.34 -14.30
CA GLY A 10 -3.31 18.41 -15.26
C GLY A 10 -3.89 18.19 -16.66
N LYS A 11 -4.60 17.08 -16.91
CA LYS A 11 -5.29 16.80 -18.19
C LYS A 11 -6.80 16.70 -18.05
N THR A 12 -7.26 15.82 -17.17
CA THR A 12 -8.68 15.59 -16.89
C THR A 12 -9.02 15.83 -15.42
N ILE A 13 -8.02 15.77 -14.54
CA ILE A 13 -8.11 16.17 -13.14
C ILE A 13 -7.39 17.49 -12.98
N PHE A 14 -8.15 18.55 -12.66
CA PHE A 14 -7.62 19.92 -12.52
C PHE A 14 -7.43 20.34 -11.06
N HIS A 15 -8.07 19.64 -10.13
CA HIS A 15 -7.89 19.84 -8.69
C HIS A 15 -7.29 18.57 -8.11
N ASP A 16 -6.07 18.68 -7.61
CA ASP A 16 -5.32 17.62 -6.97
C ASP A 16 -5.05 18.02 -5.51
N PHE A 17 -5.36 17.12 -4.58
CA PHE A 17 -5.22 17.35 -3.14
C PHE A 17 -4.17 16.44 -2.49
N HIS A 18 -3.45 15.62 -3.27
CA HIS A 18 -2.49 14.68 -2.68
C HIS A 18 -1.32 15.38 -1.98
N SER A 19 -0.98 16.62 -2.37
CA SER A 19 0.00 17.46 -1.66
C SER A 19 -0.46 17.90 -0.28
N ASP A 20 -1.77 17.95 -0.04
CA ASP A 20 -2.33 18.46 1.21
C ASP A 20 -2.32 17.40 2.30
N ILE A 21 -2.15 16.13 1.91
CA ILE A 21 -1.99 15.01 2.84
C ILE A 21 -0.57 15.01 3.42
N GLN A 22 -0.48 15.34 4.70
CA GLN A 22 0.78 15.38 5.47
C GLN A 22 0.86 14.32 6.56
N CYS A 23 -0.23 13.59 6.82
CA CYS A 23 -0.22 12.53 7.82
C CYS A 23 0.71 11.37 7.40
N PRO A 24 1.26 10.60 8.34
CA PRO A 24 2.00 9.38 8.03
C PRO A 24 1.13 8.38 7.28
N ILE A 25 1.71 7.71 6.28
CA ILE A 25 1.07 6.65 5.49
C ILE A 25 1.96 5.41 5.55
N THR A 26 1.40 4.30 6.03
CA THR A 26 2.02 2.98 5.91
C THR A 26 1.25 2.15 4.88
N ALA A 27 1.95 1.69 3.83
CA ALA A 27 1.42 0.71 2.89
C ALA A 27 1.92 -0.68 3.24
N ILE A 28 1.01 -1.58 3.61
CA ILE A 28 1.29 -2.99 3.86
C ILE A 28 0.81 -3.77 2.64
N TRP A 29 1.68 -4.57 2.03
CA TRP A 29 1.40 -5.29 0.78
C TRP A 29 2.10 -6.64 0.76
N ALA A 30 1.57 -7.61 0.01
CA ALA A 30 2.15 -8.94 -0.09
C ALA A 30 2.99 -9.10 -1.36
N ASP A 31 4.11 -9.83 -1.28
CA ASP A 31 5.01 -10.04 -2.43
C ASP A 31 4.37 -10.89 -3.55
N ASP A 32 3.34 -11.67 -3.21
CA ASP A 32 2.53 -12.50 -4.11
C ASP A 32 1.22 -11.84 -4.56
N ASP A 33 1.05 -10.52 -4.34
CA ASP A 33 -0.09 -9.75 -4.86
C ASP A 33 0.12 -9.30 -6.32
N GLU A 34 -0.66 -9.88 -7.24
CA GLU A 34 -0.64 -9.55 -8.67
C GLU A 34 -1.33 -8.22 -9.02
N ILE A 35 -2.15 -7.67 -8.11
CA ILE A 35 -2.88 -6.41 -8.29
C ILE A 35 -2.08 -5.26 -7.67
N ALA A 36 -1.82 -5.33 -6.37
CA ALA A 36 -1.04 -4.33 -5.63
C ALA A 36 0.45 -4.68 -5.60
N THR A 37 1.04 -4.86 -6.79
CA THR A 37 2.47 -5.14 -6.93
C THR A 37 3.33 -4.05 -6.28
N LYS A 38 4.58 -4.38 -5.90
CA LYS A 38 5.59 -3.44 -5.39
C LYS A 38 5.60 -2.11 -6.13
N ARG A 39 5.59 -2.19 -7.46
CA ARG A 39 5.63 -1.03 -8.34
C ARG A 39 4.35 -0.19 -8.22
N ASN A 40 3.18 -0.81 -8.22
CA ASN A 40 1.91 -0.10 -8.10
C ASN A 40 1.80 0.59 -6.73
N VAL A 41 2.27 -0.05 -5.66
CA VAL A 41 2.33 0.56 -4.32
C VAL A 41 3.28 1.76 -4.29
N GLN A 42 4.46 1.65 -4.89
CA GLN A 42 5.40 2.78 -5.02
C GLN A 42 4.80 3.93 -5.84
N GLU A 43 4.12 3.62 -6.94
CA GLU A 43 3.46 4.61 -7.79
C GLU A 43 2.33 5.32 -7.04
N LEU A 44 1.48 4.60 -6.30
CA LEU A 44 0.45 5.15 -5.42
C LEU A 44 1.06 6.08 -4.37
N LEU A 45 2.06 5.61 -3.62
CA LEU A 45 2.72 6.41 -2.58
C LEU A 45 3.41 7.66 -3.14
N SER A 46 3.88 7.61 -4.39
CA SER A 46 4.50 8.76 -5.05
C SER A 46 3.52 9.90 -5.40
N LEU A 47 2.22 9.69 -5.22
CA LEU A 47 1.20 10.75 -5.35
C LEU A 47 1.21 11.70 -4.15
N TYR A 48 1.66 11.24 -2.97
CA TYR A 48 1.59 11.99 -1.71
C TYR A 48 2.97 12.56 -1.34
N PRO A 49 3.45 13.66 -1.97
CA PRO A 49 4.82 14.14 -1.79
C PRO A 49 5.12 14.53 -0.34
N ASN A 50 4.14 15.10 0.37
CA ASN A 50 4.32 15.71 1.70
C ASN A 50 4.03 14.77 2.87
N ALA A 51 3.52 13.56 2.62
CA ALA A 51 3.32 12.54 3.65
C ALA A 51 4.64 11.86 4.04
N ASN A 52 4.82 11.51 5.31
CA ASN A 52 5.84 10.53 5.70
C ASN A 52 5.37 9.13 5.31
N LYS A 53 6.12 8.43 4.46
CA LYS A 53 5.67 7.20 3.79
C LYS A 53 6.52 6.01 4.20
N LYS A 54 5.87 4.92 4.57
CA LYS A 54 6.49 3.63 4.90
C LYS A 54 5.87 2.51 4.05
N MET A 55 6.68 1.53 3.69
CA MET A 55 6.22 0.30 3.03
C MET A 55 6.62 -0.91 3.87
N ILE A 56 5.70 -1.84 4.04
CA ILE A 56 5.93 -3.14 4.70
C ILE A 56 5.55 -4.23 3.70
N GLU A 57 6.54 -5.01 3.30
CA GLU A 57 6.37 -6.17 2.42
C GLU A 57 6.05 -7.40 3.29
N LEU A 58 4.98 -8.12 2.94
CA LEU A 58 4.60 -9.38 3.57
C LEU A 58 5.00 -10.52 2.64
N SER A 59 5.97 -11.33 3.04
CA SER A 59 6.27 -12.57 2.33
C SER A 59 5.49 -13.74 2.94
N PRO A 60 4.61 -14.42 2.17
CA PRO A 60 3.90 -15.61 2.66
C PRO A 60 4.86 -16.66 3.18
N LYS A 61 6.01 -16.84 2.51
CA LYS A 61 7.02 -17.84 2.89
C LYS A 61 7.57 -17.57 4.29
N ASP A 62 7.94 -16.33 4.58
CA ASP A 62 8.52 -15.95 5.87
C ASP A 62 7.49 -15.97 7.00
N LEU A 63 6.22 -15.80 6.65
CA LEU A 63 5.09 -15.75 7.58
C LEU A 63 4.37 -17.10 7.75
N GLY A 64 4.83 -18.15 7.07
CA GLY A 64 4.27 -19.51 7.16
C GLY A 64 2.92 -19.68 6.45
N TYR A 65 2.65 -18.87 5.43
CA TYR A 65 1.46 -18.95 4.59
C TYR A 65 1.79 -19.47 3.19
N LYS A 66 0.85 -20.19 2.58
CA LYS A 66 0.98 -20.62 1.18
C LYS A 66 0.87 -19.44 0.21
N SER A 67 0.03 -18.46 0.55
CA SER A 67 -0.21 -17.23 -0.21
C SER A 67 -0.89 -16.23 0.72
N ILE A 68 -0.66 -14.94 0.49
CA ILE A 68 -1.41 -13.83 1.11
C ILE A 68 -2.19 -13.11 0.00
N GLY A 69 -1.51 -12.77 -1.10
CA GLY A 69 -2.07 -12.09 -2.26
C GLY A 69 -2.86 -10.83 -1.90
N HIS A 70 -3.82 -10.47 -2.75
CA HIS A 70 -4.58 -9.23 -2.58
C HIS A 70 -5.57 -9.25 -1.41
N MET A 71 -6.22 -10.40 -1.17
CA MET A 71 -7.42 -10.45 -0.32
C MET A 71 -7.26 -11.29 0.94
N LEU A 72 -6.30 -12.21 1.01
CA LEU A 72 -6.28 -13.17 2.12
C LEU A 72 -5.90 -12.53 3.45
N LEU A 73 -5.16 -11.41 3.43
CA LEU A 73 -4.85 -10.61 4.62
C LEU A 73 -6.10 -10.29 5.46
N PHE A 74 -7.25 -10.06 4.81
CA PHE A 74 -8.51 -9.71 5.49
C PHE A 74 -9.33 -10.93 5.95
N LYS A 75 -8.89 -12.15 5.63
CA LYS A 75 -9.60 -13.38 6.04
C LYS A 75 -9.17 -13.81 7.43
N LYS A 76 -10.10 -14.42 8.19
CA LYS A 76 -9.84 -15.01 9.51
C LYS A 76 -8.68 -16.01 9.52
N SER A 77 -8.44 -16.74 8.41
CA SER A 77 -7.29 -17.64 8.28
C SER A 77 -5.93 -16.92 8.40
N HIS A 78 -5.88 -15.62 8.14
CA HIS A 78 -4.68 -14.78 8.18
C HIS A 78 -4.68 -13.82 9.38
N GLN A 79 -5.54 -14.03 10.37
CA GLN A 79 -5.67 -13.13 11.53
C GLN A 79 -4.36 -12.94 12.30
N LYS A 80 -3.40 -13.88 12.21
CA LYS A 80 -2.07 -13.74 12.84
C LYS A 80 -1.30 -12.54 12.28
N LEU A 81 -1.54 -12.19 11.00
CA LEU A 81 -0.94 -11.04 10.33
C LEU A 81 -1.49 -9.70 10.86
N TRP A 82 -2.66 -9.68 11.48
CA TRP A 82 -3.28 -8.44 11.98
C TRP A 82 -2.48 -7.79 13.10
N SER A 83 -1.64 -8.54 13.82
CA SER A 83 -0.71 -7.98 14.79
C SER A 83 0.28 -6.98 14.15
N ILE A 84 0.69 -7.23 12.90
CA ILE A 84 1.55 -6.32 12.13
C ILE A 84 0.80 -5.02 11.83
N LEU A 85 -0.47 -5.12 11.43
CA LEU A 85 -1.33 -3.94 11.17
C LEU A 85 -1.54 -3.13 12.45
N GLU A 86 -1.80 -3.82 13.56
CA GLU A 86 -2.05 -3.19 14.86
C GLU A 86 -0.84 -2.39 15.35
N GLN A 87 0.39 -2.88 15.12
CA GLN A 87 1.63 -2.18 15.49
C GLN A 87 1.79 -0.85 14.75
N GLU A 88 1.29 -0.74 13.53
CA GLU A 88 1.36 0.50 12.74
C GLU A 88 0.25 1.50 13.10
N ILE A 89 -0.78 1.07 13.81
CA ILE A 89 -1.90 1.92 14.25
C ILE A 89 -1.69 2.42 15.69
N LYS A 90 -1.00 1.63 16.52
CA LYS A 90 -0.67 1.99 17.91
C LYS A 90 0.40 3.08 17.93
N HIS A 91 -0.05 4.33 17.89
CA HIS A 91 0.72 5.53 18.20
C HIS A 91 0.17 6.21 19.45
#